data_AF-A0A3P7LN38-F1
#
_entry.id   AF-A0A3P7LN38-F1
#
_cell.length_a   1.000
_cell.length_b   1.000
_cell.length_c   1.000
_cell.angle_alpha   90.00
_cell.angle_beta   90.00
_cell.angle_gamma   90.00
#
_symmetry.space_group_name_H-M   'P 1'
#
loop_
_entity.id
_entity.type
_entity.pdbx_description
1 polymer ?
#
loop_
_entity_poly.entity_id
_entity_poly.type
_entity_poly.pdbx_seq_one_letter_code
_entity_poly.pdbx_strand_id
1 'polypeptide(L)'
;MVHDCKFEDTGGAYMLTVLLEKPGVKFSKPAVIPAKAPKKEAPSEPPKSAPKDVPKGLETEDSVRQARYQKAPPISLKKDDKLAEPAESAFFDTEDTCFPFSLLFHLQCEGTLKPAENFDSKADCQRLRKAMKGMGTDEDAIIEVLGHRSLKQRQQIVLDFKTLFGLDLSKELASELSGNFKRICRGLCLSPENYDAEELHEAMSRPGTDEDCLIEIICTRTNAQLLLIAEAYQKLYNRSLEDHVAKDTSGHFKRLLVSLLQANRDESKTFDRNLARKDAEDLLAAGEKKLGTDESNLEYTYAHVRERNEAEETGSRGGGGGGG
;
A
#
# COMPACT_ATOMS: atom_id res chain seq x y z
N MET A 1 12.22 -17.58 14.43
CA MET A 1 12.85 -17.99 13.15
C MET A 1 11.78 -18.60 12.27
N VAL A 2 11.88 -18.51 10.94
CA VAL A 2 10.94 -19.19 10.04
C VAL A 2 11.18 -20.70 10.18
N HIS A 3 10.15 -21.43 10.61
CA HIS A 3 10.21 -22.86 10.87
C HIS A 3 9.92 -23.67 9.61
N ASP A 4 8.93 -23.24 8.83
CA ASP A 4 8.54 -23.89 7.58
C ASP A 4 7.86 -22.87 6.66
N CYS A 5 7.88 -23.15 5.36
CA CYS A 5 7.26 -22.30 4.34
C CYS A 5 6.67 -23.17 3.23
N LYS A 6 5.38 -22.95 2.93
CA LYS A 6 4.68 -23.63 1.83
C LYS A 6 4.12 -22.63 0.85
N PHE A 7 4.30 -22.95 -0.42
CA PHE A 7 3.84 -22.16 -1.55
C PHE A 7 2.84 -22.99 -2.35
N GLU A 8 1.64 -22.45 -2.52
CA GLU A 8 0.56 -23.12 -3.23
C GLU A 8 -0.03 -22.20 -4.31
N ASP A 9 -0.21 -22.76 -5.50
CA ASP A 9 -0.89 -22.14 -6.62
C ASP A 9 -2.38 -22.51 -6.54
N THR A 10 -3.22 -21.49 -6.35
CA THR A 10 -4.68 -21.67 -6.22
C THR A 10 -5.44 -21.35 -7.51
N GLY A 11 -4.75 -21.25 -8.65
CA GLY A 11 -5.36 -21.07 -9.97
C GLY A 11 -5.89 -19.65 -10.25
N GLY A 12 -5.59 -18.70 -9.35
CA GLY A 12 -5.96 -17.28 -9.47
C GLY A 12 -5.16 -16.35 -8.55
N ALA A 13 -4.48 -16.90 -7.54
CA ALA A 13 -3.49 -16.22 -6.73
C ALA A 13 -2.44 -17.22 -6.20
N TYR A 14 -1.27 -16.70 -5.85
CA TYR A 14 -0.24 -17.47 -5.16
C TYR A 14 -0.35 -17.23 -3.66
N MET A 15 -0.41 -18.31 -2.88
CA MET A 15 -0.47 -18.22 -1.42
C MET A 15 0.86 -18.71 -0.82
N LEU A 16 1.52 -17.83 -0.07
CA LEU A 16 2.71 -18.15 0.70
C LEU A 16 2.33 -18.26 2.18
N THR A 17 2.37 -19.47 2.73
CA THR A 17 2.15 -19.70 4.16
C THR A 17 3.49 -19.85 4.86
N VAL A 18 3.80 -18.90 5.74
CA VAL A 18 5.04 -18.91 6.54
C VAL A 18 4.71 -19.27 7.99
N LEU A 19 5.24 -20.39 8.46
CA LEU A 19 5.14 -20.81 9.86
C LEU A 19 6.31 -20.25 10.65
N LEU A 20 6.01 -19.43 11.66
CA LEU A 20 7.01 -18.82 12.53
C LEU A 20 7.13 -19.59 13.85
N GLU A 21 8.35 -19.89 14.26
CA GLU A 21 8.65 -20.45 15.58
C GLU A 21 8.54 -19.37 16.66
N LYS A 22 7.73 -19.61 17.70
CA LYS A 22 7.75 -18.81 18.93
C LYS A 22 9.01 -19.16 19.77
N PRO A 23 9.77 -18.17 20.27
CA PRO A 23 10.92 -18.44 21.11
C PRO A 23 10.53 -19.20 22.37
N GLY A 24 11.16 -20.36 22.61
CA GLY A 24 11.03 -21.13 23.87
C GLY A 24 10.11 -22.36 23.84
N VAL A 25 9.45 -22.69 22.72
CA VAL A 25 8.57 -23.87 22.62
C VAL A 25 9.18 -24.91 21.68
N LYS A 26 9.59 -26.07 22.21
CA LYS A 26 10.06 -27.21 21.40
C LYS A 26 8.87 -28.03 20.91
N PHE A 27 8.57 -28.00 19.62
CA PHE A 27 7.59 -28.89 19.00
C PHE A 27 8.21 -30.26 18.66
N SER A 28 7.61 -31.35 19.16
CA SER A 28 7.93 -32.70 18.69
C SER A 28 7.18 -32.99 17.39
N LYS A 29 7.88 -33.42 16.33
CA LYS A 29 7.28 -33.77 15.03
C LYS A 29 6.21 -34.87 15.18
N PRO A 30 5.01 -34.73 14.58
CA PRO A 30 4.09 -35.85 14.42
C PRO A 30 4.60 -36.83 13.35
N ALA A 31 4.35 -38.12 13.58
CA ALA A 31 4.83 -39.23 12.75
C ALA A 31 4.22 -39.22 11.33
N VAL A 32 5.07 -39.45 10.33
CA VAL A 32 4.69 -39.60 8.92
C VAL A 32 4.10 -41.00 8.71
N ILE A 33 2.85 -41.07 8.24
CA ILE A 33 2.25 -42.31 7.72
C ILE A 33 2.59 -42.40 6.22
N PRO A 34 3.24 -43.48 5.73
CA PRO A 34 3.62 -43.57 4.33
C PRO A 34 2.41 -43.85 3.43
N ALA A 35 2.24 -43.02 2.40
CA ALA A 35 1.23 -43.23 1.36
C ALA A 35 1.60 -44.42 0.45
N LYS A 36 0.62 -45.27 0.17
CA LYS A 36 0.71 -46.45 -0.69
C LYS A 36 0.80 -46.02 -2.17
N ALA A 37 1.74 -46.58 -2.92
CA ALA A 37 1.90 -46.34 -4.36
C ALA A 37 0.72 -46.93 -5.17
N PRO A 38 0.18 -46.21 -6.18
CA PRO A 38 -0.72 -46.80 -7.16
C PRO A 38 0.03 -47.35 -8.38
N LYS A 39 -0.53 -48.43 -8.94
CA LYS A 39 0.01 -49.29 -10.00
C LYS A 39 -0.06 -48.64 -11.40
N LYS A 40 0.82 -49.10 -12.30
CA LYS A 40 0.86 -48.81 -13.74
C LYS A 40 -0.38 -49.36 -14.46
N GLU A 41 -0.97 -48.57 -15.35
CA GLU A 41 -1.83 -49.03 -16.45
C GLU A 41 -1.48 -48.27 -17.75
N ALA A 42 -1.57 -48.97 -18.89
CA ALA A 42 -1.15 -48.56 -20.22
C ALA A 42 -2.29 -47.85 -21.00
N PRO A 43 -2.03 -47.20 -22.16
CA PRO A 43 -2.82 -46.07 -22.65
C PRO A 43 -4.02 -46.49 -23.53
N SER A 44 -5.15 -45.77 -23.40
CA SER A 44 -6.29 -45.86 -24.32
C SER A 44 -6.81 -44.47 -24.71
N GLU A 45 -7.10 -44.33 -26.01
CA GLU A 45 -7.56 -43.13 -26.74
C GLU A 45 -8.89 -42.49 -26.25
N PRO A 46 -9.17 -41.21 -26.64
CA PRO A 46 -10.17 -40.38 -25.99
C PRO A 46 -11.56 -40.48 -26.62
N PRO A 47 -12.65 -40.50 -25.83
CA PRO A 47 -13.97 -40.18 -26.35
C PRO A 47 -14.59 -38.92 -25.70
N LYS A 48 -14.88 -37.97 -26.59
CA LYS A 48 -16.07 -37.11 -26.75
C LYS A 48 -16.83 -36.64 -25.49
N SER A 49 -16.98 -35.31 -25.45
CA SER A 49 -17.76 -34.49 -24.53
C SER A 49 -19.21 -34.96 -24.30
N ALA A 50 -19.57 -35.08 -23.03
CA ALA A 50 -20.93 -35.08 -22.50
C ALA A 50 -20.95 -34.22 -21.20
N PRO A 51 -22.10 -33.63 -20.84
CA PRO A 51 -22.17 -32.46 -19.94
C PRO A 51 -21.86 -32.82 -18.50
N LYS A 52 -21.08 -31.96 -17.82
CA LYS A 52 -20.77 -32.12 -16.40
C LYS A 52 -21.97 -31.66 -15.56
N ASP A 53 -22.53 -32.60 -14.80
CA ASP A 53 -23.43 -32.32 -13.69
C ASP A 53 -22.75 -31.39 -12.67
N VAL A 54 -23.40 -30.27 -12.40
CA VAL A 54 -22.97 -29.27 -11.41
C VAL A 54 -23.34 -29.77 -10.01
N PRO A 55 -22.41 -29.85 -9.03
CA PRO A 55 -22.77 -30.07 -7.64
C PRO A 55 -23.65 -28.91 -7.16
N LYS A 56 -24.88 -29.21 -6.71
CA LYS A 56 -25.76 -28.25 -6.05
C LYS A 56 -25.05 -27.70 -4.81
N GLY A 57 -24.67 -26.42 -4.84
CA GLY A 57 -24.14 -25.70 -3.68
C GLY A 57 -23.02 -24.69 -3.93
N LEU A 58 -22.63 -24.41 -5.18
CA LEU A 58 -21.71 -23.32 -5.48
C LEU A 58 -22.49 -22.03 -5.80
N GLU A 59 -22.49 -21.09 -4.86
CA GLU A 59 -22.94 -19.72 -5.14
C GLU A 59 -21.97 -19.09 -6.15
N THR A 60 -22.51 -18.51 -7.22
CA THR A 60 -21.69 -17.83 -8.23
C THR A 60 -21.06 -16.56 -7.64
N GLU A 61 -19.92 -16.11 -8.19
CA GLU A 61 -19.28 -14.84 -7.79
C GLU A 61 -20.25 -13.65 -7.83
N ASP A 62 -21.18 -13.65 -8.79
CA ASP A 62 -22.25 -12.65 -8.88
C ASP A 62 -23.26 -12.75 -7.72
N SER A 63 -23.53 -13.95 -7.22
CA SER A 63 -24.40 -14.17 -6.05
C SER A 63 -23.75 -13.67 -4.75
N VAL A 64 -22.43 -13.85 -4.62
CA VAL A 64 -21.66 -13.33 -3.46
C VAL A 64 -21.53 -11.81 -3.51
N ARG A 65 -21.36 -11.23 -4.70
CA ARG A 65 -21.39 -9.76 -4.90
C ARG A 65 -22.78 -9.18 -4.62
N GLN A 66 -23.87 -9.82 -5.05
CA GLN A 66 -25.23 -9.41 -4.73
C GLN A 66 -25.57 -9.58 -3.24
N ALA A 67 -25.05 -10.60 -2.56
CA ALA A 67 -25.25 -10.81 -1.11
C ALA A 67 -24.60 -9.70 -0.26
N ARG A 68 -23.45 -9.15 -0.68
CA ARG A 68 -22.85 -7.96 -0.04
C ARG A 68 -23.63 -6.66 -0.29
N TYR A 69 -24.43 -6.62 -1.35
CA TYR A 69 -25.31 -5.49 -1.71
C TYR A 69 -26.78 -5.72 -1.35
N GLN A 70 -27.11 -6.72 -0.51
CA GLN A 70 -28.45 -6.79 0.05
C GLN A 70 -28.63 -5.63 1.03
N LYS A 71 -29.49 -4.68 0.63
CA LYS A 71 -29.95 -3.54 1.43
C LYS A 71 -30.18 -4.01 2.87
N ALA A 72 -29.46 -3.42 3.82
CA ALA A 72 -29.75 -3.61 5.24
C ALA A 72 -31.26 -3.39 5.47
N PRO A 73 -31.92 -4.21 6.30
CA PRO A 73 -33.35 -4.07 6.52
C PRO A 73 -33.66 -2.64 6.99
N PRO A 74 -34.76 -2.02 6.51
CA PRO A 74 -35.10 -0.67 6.92
C PRO A 74 -35.35 -0.65 8.43
N ILE A 75 -34.61 0.21 9.13
CA ILE A 75 -34.84 0.48 10.55
C ILE A 75 -36.22 1.14 10.66
N SER A 76 -37.21 0.40 11.17
CA SER A 76 -38.53 0.95 11.45
C SER A 76 -38.50 1.66 12.80
N LEU A 77 -38.32 2.98 12.78
CA LEU A 77 -38.58 3.81 13.95
C LEU A 77 -40.10 3.97 14.10
N LYS A 78 -40.67 3.43 15.18
CA LYS A 78 -42.09 3.62 15.49
C LYS A 78 -42.28 5.05 15.99
N LYS A 79 -43.37 5.67 15.54
CA LYS A 79 -43.68 7.10 15.72
C LYS A 79 -43.95 7.54 17.18
N ASP A 80 -43.93 6.61 18.14
CA ASP A 80 -44.34 6.86 19.52
C ASP A 80 -43.32 6.37 20.58
N ASP A 81 -42.10 6.01 20.19
CA ASP A 81 -41.03 5.83 21.18
C ASP A 81 -40.62 7.21 21.69
N LYS A 82 -41.21 7.59 22.83
CA LYS A 82 -40.88 8.83 23.54
C LYS A 82 -39.36 8.93 23.68
N LEU A 83 -38.80 10.07 23.26
CA LEU A 83 -37.43 10.48 23.59
C LEU A 83 -37.27 10.32 25.11
N ALA A 84 -36.59 9.26 25.52
CA ALA A 84 -35.93 9.27 26.80
C ALA A 84 -34.80 10.29 26.68
N GLU A 85 -34.71 11.16 27.70
CA GLU A 85 -33.63 12.12 27.96
C GLU A 85 -32.25 11.61 27.48
N PRO A 86 -31.36 12.51 27.01
CA PRO A 86 -30.23 12.14 26.18
C PRO A 86 -29.29 11.19 26.91
N ALA A 87 -29.21 9.95 26.41
CA ALA A 87 -28.15 9.01 26.75
C ALA A 87 -26.81 9.42 26.12
N GLU A 88 -26.44 10.71 26.19
CA GLU A 88 -25.15 11.24 25.74
C GLU A 88 -23.99 10.83 26.68
N SER A 89 -24.26 10.23 27.84
CA SER A 89 -23.21 9.83 28.79
C SER A 89 -22.85 8.34 28.80
N ALA A 90 -23.61 7.44 28.19
CA ALA A 90 -23.47 6.00 28.50
C ALA A 90 -22.64 5.17 27.50
N PHE A 91 -22.23 5.72 26.35
CA PHE A 91 -21.48 4.92 25.35
C PHE A 91 -19.95 5.08 25.45
N PHE A 92 -19.44 6.07 26.19
CA PHE A 92 -18.00 6.33 26.32
C PHE A 92 -17.45 6.30 27.77
N ASP A 93 -18.25 5.90 28.76
CA ASP A 93 -17.85 5.85 30.18
C ASP A 93 -17.17 4.53 30.61
N THR A 94 -16.52 3.80 29.69
CA THR A 94 -15.57 2.74 30.07
C THR A 94 -14.14 3.23 29.88
N GLU A 95 -13.67 4.06 30.80
CA GLU A 95 -12.26 4.48 30.88
C GLU A 95 -11.31 3.34 31.31
N ASP A 96 -11.79 2.14 31.67
CA ASP A 96 -10.94 1.08 32.26
C ASP A 96 -10.80 -0.23 31.45
N THR A 97 -11.32 -0.31 30.21
CA THR A 97 -11.06 -1.49 29.33
C THR A 97 -10.53 -1.14 27.95
N CYS A 98 -10.08 0.10 27.75
CA CYS A 98 -9.20 0.39 26.63
C CYS A 98 -7.91 -0.41 26.87
N PHE A 99 -7.76 -1.54 26.16
CA PHE A 99 -6.43 -2.08 25.90
C PHE A 99 -5.55 -0.89 25.58
N PRO A 100 -4.47 -0.62 26.34
CA PRO A 100 -3.78 0.64 26.23
C PRO A 100 -3.42 0.82 24.78
N PHE A 101 -3.92 1.89 24.15
CA PHE A 101 -3.66 2.22 22.74
C PHE A 101 -2.14 2.25 22.44
N SER A 102 -1.34 2.41 23.49
CA SER A 102 0.11 2.18 23.54
C SER A 102 0.59 0.80 23.04
N LEU A 103 -0.21 -0.27 23.13
CA LEU A 103 0.19 -1.63 22.76
C LEU A 103 -0.01 -1.92 21.27
N LEU A 104 -0.93 -1.20 20.61
CA LEU A 104 -1.11 -1.29 19.14
C LEU A 104 -0.02 -0.51 18.38
N PHE A 105 0.63 0.47 19.03
CA PHE A 105 1.61 1.37 18.41
C PHE A 105 3.05 0.83 18.37
N HIS A 106 3.27 -0.46 18.65
CA HIS A 106 4.60 -1.11 18.60
C HIS A 106 4.65 -2.31 17.66
N LEU A 107 3.80 -2.39 16.63
CA LEU A 107 4.30 -3.01 15.40
C LEU A 107 5.34 -2.05 14.81
N GLN A 108 6.59 -2.16 15.30
CA GLN A 108 7.72 -1.65 14.55
C GLN A 108 7.72 -2.43 13.23
N CYS A 109 7.15 -1.82 12.19
CA CYS A 109 7.33 -2.27 10.82
C CYS A 109 8.81 -2.11 10.49
N GLU A 110 9.61 -3.08 10.86
CA GLU A 110 11.03 -3.09 10.58
C GLU A 110 11.27 -3.57 9.16
N GLY A 111 12.13 -2.86 8.43
CA GLY A 111 12.62 -3.32 7.14
C GLY A 111 13.25 -4.72 7.26
N THR A 112 12.91 -5.59 6.31
CA THR A 112 13.41 -6.96 6.22
C THR A 112 14.90 -7.01 5.85
N LEU A 113 15.38 -6.03 5.09
CA LEU A 113 16.79 -5.88 4.75
C LEU A 113 17.53 -5.09 5.84
N LYS A 114 18.46 -5.77 6.51
CA LYS A 114 19.35 -5.17 7.51
C LYS A 114 20.70 -4.79 6.88
N PRO A 115 21.44 -3.81 7.45
CA PRO A 115 22.79 -3.51 7.00
C PRO A 115 23.72 -4.72 7.13
N ALA A 116 24.53 -4.99 6.11
CA ALA A 116 25.59 -5.99 6.20
C ALA A 116 26.70 -5.51 7.16
N GLU A 117 27.17 -6.38 8.06
CA GLU A 117 28.15 -6.03 9.10
C GLU A 117 29.52 -5.65 8.53
N ASN A 118 30.05 -6.46 7.62
CA ASN A 118 31.37 -6.29 7.02
C ASN A 118 31.28 -5.64 5.63
N PHE A 119 30.59 -4.50 5.56
CA PHE A 119 30.33 -3.83 4.28
C PHE A 119 31.60 -3.19 3.70
N ASP A 120 31.97 -3.65 2.51
CA ASP A 120 32.97 -3.02 1.65
C ASP A 120 32.36 -2.73 0.27
N SER A 121 32.00 -1.47 0.07
CA SER A 121 31.42 -0.97 -1.17
C SER A 121 32.30 -1.26 -2.39
N LYS A 122 33.63 -1.14 -2.26
CA LYS A 122 34.54 -1.33 -3.41
C LYS A 122 34.61 -2.80 -3.81
N ALA A 123 34.62 -3.72 -2.84
CA ALA A 123 34.57 -5.15 -3.10
C ALA A 123 33.24 -5.53 -3.77
N ASP A 124 32.12 -4.98 -3.30
CA ASP A 124 30.80 -5.18 -3.92
C ASP A 124 30.76 -4.64 -5.36
N CYS A 125 31.31 -3.44 -5.61
CA CYS A 125 31.42 -2.89 -6.96
C CYS A 125 32.23 -3.81 -7.90
N GLN A 126 33.36 -4.34 -7.44
CA GLN A 126 34.18 -5.27 -8.23
C GLN A 126 33.44 -6.59 -8.50
N ARG A 127 32.72 -7.12 -7.50
CA ARG A 127 31.91 -8.32 -7.65
C ARG A 127 30.80 -8.13 -8.69
N LEU A 128 30.06 -7.02 -8.60
CA LEU A 128 29.04 -6.67 -9.59
C LEU A 128 29.64 -6.49 -10.98
N ARG A 129 30.78 -5.81 -11.10
CA ARG A 129 31.43 -5.62 -12.41
C ARG A 129 31.88 -6.96 -13.01
N LYS A 130 32.39 -7.87 -12.19
CA LYS A 130 32.76 -9.22 -12.63
C LYS A 130 31.54 -10.03 -13.06
N ALA A 131 30.44 -9.93 -12.30
CA ALA A 131 29.19 -10.63 -12.58
C ALA A 131 28.56 -10.22 -13.93
N MET A 132 28.77 -8.97 -14.33
CA MET A 132 28.27 -8.39 -15.59
C MET A 132 29.32 -8.41 -16.73
N LYS A 133 30.43 -9.14 -16.59
CA LYS A 133 31.51 -9.15 -17.59
C LYS A 133 31.61 -10.49 -18.28
N GLY A 134 31.37 -10.51 -19.59
CA GLY A 134 31.58 -11.68 -20.45
C GLY A 134 30.33 -12.04 -21.22
N MET A 135 30.24 -13.31 -21.65
CA MET A 135 29.01 -13.84 -22.25
C MET A 135 28.14 -14.41 -21.13
N GLY A 136 26.94 -13.85 -20.97
CA GLY A 136 26.05 -14.16 -19.86
C GLY A 136 26.34 -13.32 -18.62
N THR A 137 25.48 -13.48 -17.61
CA THR A 137 25.53 -12.72 -16.36
C THR A 137 25.57 -13.71 -15.19
N ASP A 138 26.25 -13.36 -14.10
CA ASP A 138 26.22 -14.12 -12.85
C ASP A 138 25.12 -13.53 -11.94
N GLU A 139 23.87 -13.98 -12.15
CA GLU A 139 22.72 -13.45 -11.41
C GLU A 139 22.79 -13.74 -9.91
N ASP A 140 23.36 -14.88 -9.52
CA ASP A 140 23.57 -15.25 -8.13
C ASP A 140 24.47 -14.23 -7.42
N ALA A 141 25.57 -13.80 -8.04
CA ALA A 141 26.41 -12.76 -7.49
C ALA A 141 25.70 -11.41 -7.36
N ILE A 142 24.79 -11.08 -8.29
CA ILE A 142 23.98 -9.85 -8.21
C ILE A 142 22.99 -9.94 -7.05
N ILE A 143 22.31 -11.07 -6.87
CA ILE A 143 21.38 -11.32 -5.75
C ILE A 143 22.11 -11.24 -4.41
N GLU A 144 23.27 -11.88 -4.30
CA GLU A 144 24.07 -11.90 -3.08
C GLU A 144 24.54 -10.49 -2.66
N VAL A 145 24.73 -9.58 -3.60
CA VAL A 145 25.06 -8.18 -3.30
C VAL A 145 23.77 -7.38 -3.08
N LEU A 146 22.92 -7.21 -4.08
CA LEU A 146 21.78 -6.28 -3.98
C LEU A 146 20.70 -6.75 -2.99
N GLY A 147 20.49 -8.06 -2.88
CA GLY A 147 19.52 -8.67 -1.97
C GLY A 147 19.96 -8.71 -0.51
N HIS A 148 21.24 -8.47 -0.21
CA HIS A 148 21.79 -8.53 1.16
C HIS A 148 22.53 -7.26 1.56
N ARG A 149 22.15 -6.12 0.98
CA ARG A 149 22.64 -4.78 1.35
C ARG A 149 21.48 -3.85 1.65
N SER A 150 21.60 -3.08 2.73
CA SER A 150 20.64 -2.03 3.06
C SER A 150 20.59 -0.97 1.96
N LEU A 151 19.51 -0.19 1.90
CA LEU A 151 19.37 0.92 0.94
C LEU A 151 20.58 1.86 1.01
N LYS A 152 21.02 2.26 2.22
CA LYS A 152 22.19 3.14 2.40
C LYS A 152 23.47 2.54 1.81
N GLN A 153 23.69 1.25 2.01
CA GLN A 153 24.84 0.53 1.43
C GLN A 153 24.72 0.44 -0.09
N ARG A 154 23.53 0.16 -0.63
CA ARG A 154 23.30 0.14 -2.08
C ARG A 154 23.54 1.50 -2.74
N GLN A 155 23.10 2.59 -2.11
CA GLN A 155 23.40 3.94 -2.60
C GLN A 155 24.91 4.23 -2.61
N GLN A 156 25.65 3.76 -1.59
CA GLN A 156 27.11 3.86 -1.57
C GLN A 156 27.75 3.03 -2.70
N ILE A 157 27.27 1.81 -2.94
CA ILE A 157 27.73 0.96 -4.06
C ILE A 157 27.49 1.66 -5.39
N VAL A 158 26.31 2.26 -5.61
CA VAL A 158 25.98 2.98 -6.85
C VAL A 158 26.94 4.14 -7.08
N LEU A 159 27.23 4.93 -6.05
CA LEU A 159 28.17 6.04 -6.12
C LEU A 159 29.61 5.56 -6.41
N ASP A 160 30.08 4.56 -5.66
CA ASP A 160 31.44 4.04 -5.81
C ASP A 160 31.63 3.32 -7.15
N PHE A 161 30.61 2.62 -7.65
CA PHE A 161 30.66 1.97 -8.96
C PHE A 161 30.88 3.00 -10.07
N LYS A 162 30.17 4.13 -9.99
CA LYS A 162 30.36 5.27 -10.91
C LYS A 162 31.76 5.86 -10.81
N THR A 163 32.28 6.04 -9.60
CA THR A 163 33.63 6.58 -9.39
C THR A 163 34.72 5.63 -9.86
N LEU A 164 34.59 4.33 -9.60
CA LEU A 164 35.62 3.32 -9.91
C LEU A 164 35.68 2.96 -11.39
N PHE A 165 34.53 2.91 -12.07
CA PHE A 165 34.44 2.40 -13.44
C PHE A 165 33.97 3.44 -14.47
N GLY A 166 33.45 4.59 -14.03
CA GLY A 166 32.85 5.60 -14.92
C GLY A 166 31.52 5.16 -15.53
N LEU A 167 30.88 4.13 -14.96
CA LEU A 167 29.66 3.52 -15.48
C LEU A 167 28.49 3.70 -14.51
N ASP A 168 27.28 3.78 -15.04
CA ASP A 168 26.07 3.83 -14.23
C ASP A 168 25.59 2.41 -13.92
N LEU A 169 25.63 2.03 -12.63
CA LEU A 169 25.29 0.67 -12.22
C LEU A 169 23.87 0.26 -12.63
N SER A 170 22.90 1.18 -12.55
CA SER A 170 21.51 0.88 -12.90
C SER A 170 21.34 0.60 -14.40
N LYS A 171 22.10 1.30 -15.25
CA LYS A 171 22.13 1.08 -16.70
C LYS A 171 22.85 -0.21 -17.08
N GLU A 172 23.98 -0.52 -16.43
CA GLU A 172 24.69 -1.78 -16.67
C GLU A 172 23.81 -2.99 -16.29
N LEU A 173 23.13 -2.95 -15.15
CA LEU A 173 22.17 -4.00 -14.78
C LEU A 173 21.03 -4.11 -15.79
N ALA A 174 20.56 -2.99 -16.34
CA ALA A 174 19.49 -2.96 -17.32
C ALA A 174 19.89 -3.51 -18.70
N SER A 175 21.17 -3.44 -19.07
CA SER A 175 21.68 -4.03 -20.32
C SER A 175 21.93 -5.53 -20.23
N GLU A 176 22.28 -6.02 -19.04
CA GLU A 176 22.61 -7.43 -18.80
C GLU A 176 21.37 -8.28 -18.47
N LEU A 177 20.41 -7.71 -17.73
CA LEU A 177 19.26 -8.45 -17.23
C LEU A 177 18.01 -8.26 -18.10
N SER A 178 17.01 -9.13 -17.93
CA SER A 178 15.70 -9.00 -18.60
C SER A 178 14.52 -9.28 -17.67
N GLY A 179 13.31 -8.99 -18.15
CA GLY A 179 12.06 -9.27 -17.44
C GLY A 179 11.95 -8.65 -16.05
N ASN A 180 11.28 -9.36 -15.14
CA ASN A 180 11.04 -8.90 -13.76
C ASN A 180 12.33 -8.77 -12.95
N PHE A 181 13.31 -9.64 -13.21
CA PHE A 181 14.59 -9.60 -12.51
C PHE A 181 15.34 -8.29 -12.80
N LYS A 182 15.36 -7.84 -14.05
CA LYS A 182 15.86 -6.51 -14.42
C LYS A 182 15.17 -5.39 -13.65
N ARG A 183 13.83 -5.40 -13.60
CA ARG A 183 13.04 -4.35 -12.94
C ARG A 183 13.40 -4.25 -11.46
N ILE A 184 13.47 -5.38 -10.76
CA ILE A 184 13.83 -5.43 -9.35
C ILE A 184 15.27 -4.96 -9.12
N CYS A 185 16.25 -5.51 -9.84
CA CYS A 185 17.66 -5.14 -9.65
C CYS A 185 17.91 -3.65 -9.91
N ARG A 186 17.29 -3.09 -10.95
CA ARG A 186 17.35 -1.65 -11.22
C ARG A 186 16.70 -0.84 -10.10
N GLY A 187 15.50 -1.23 -9.67
CA GLY A 187 14.78 -0.55 -8.58
C GLY A 187 15.58 -0.55 -7.27
N LEU A 188 16.29 -1.64 -6.99
CA LEU A 188 17.16 -1.74 -5.81
C LEU A 188 18.36 -0.77 -5.86
N CYS A 189 18.73 -0.23 -7.02
CA CYS A 189 19.79 0.78 -7.12
C CYS A 189 19.30 2.22 -6.95
N LEU A 190 18.00 2.46 -6.99
CA LEU A 190 17.44 3.81 -6.91
C LEU A 190 17.26 4.24 -5.46
N SER A 191 17.35 5.56 -5.22
CA SER A 191 16.84 6.13 -3.99
C SER A 191 15.30 6.05 -3.99
N PRO A 192 14.64 6.02 -2.82
CA PRO A 192 13.19 5.81 -2.74
C PRO A 192 12.40 6.82 -3.59
N GLU A 193 12.77 8.09 -3.53
CA GLU A 193 12.11 9.15 -4.28
C GLU A 193 12.30 9.03 -5.80
N ASN A 194 13.47 8.56 -6.25
CA ASN A 194 13.71 8.29 -7.67
C ASN A 194 12.95 7.03 -8.13
N TYR A 195 12.86 6.00 -7.27
CA TYR A 195 12.08 4.80 -7.57
C TYR A 195 10.60 5.13 -7.76
N ASP A 196 10.00 5.83 -6.78
CA ASP A 196 8.60 6.23 -6.84
C ASP A 196 8.35 7.18 -8.03
N ALA A 197 9.25 8.13 -8.31
CA ALA A 197 9.11 9.02 -9.46
C ALA A 197 9.12 8.27 -10.80
N GLU A 198 9.96 7.25 -10.95
CA GLU A 198 9.98 6.42 -12.15
C GLU A 198 8.75 5.52 -12.29
N GLU A 199 8.28 4.92 -11.20
CA GLU A 199 7.05 4.11 -11.22
C GLU A 199 5.82 4.97 -11.58
N LEU A 200 5.73 6.19 -11.02
CA LEU A 200 4.69 7.16 -11.40
C LEU A 200 4.79 7.58 -12.87
N HIS A 201 6.02 7.75 -13.39
CA HIS A 201 6.21 8.10 -14.79
C HIS A 201 5.76 6.96 -15.71
N GLU A 202 6.18 5.73 -15.42
CA GLU A 202 5.79 4.55 -16.19
C GLU A 202 4.28 4.31 -16.15
N ALA A 203 3.63 4.57 -15.01
CA ALA A 203 2.19 4.45 -14.83
C ALA A 203 1.38 5.38 -15.76
N MET A 204 1.92 6.56 -16.07
CA MET A 204 1.27 7.57 -16.92
C MET A 204 1.78 7.60 -18.37
N SER A 205 2.87 6.89 -18.69
CA SER A 205 3.51 6.99 -20.02
C SER A 205 3.07 5.89 -21.00
N ARG A 206 2.23 4.95 -20.56
CA ARG A 206 1.74 3.83 -21.37
C ARG A 206 0.37 4.16 -21.98
N PRO A 207 -0.12 3.38 -22.96
CA PRO A 207 -1.51 3.49 -23.39
C PRO A 207 -2.44 3.14 -22.22
N GLY A 208 -3.26 4.11 -21.82
CA GLY A 208 -4.00 4.04 -20.56
C GLY A 208 -3.14 4.41 -19.36
N THR A 209 -3.76 4.54 -18.20
CA THR A 209 -3.10 4.95 -16.96
C THR A 209 -3.16 3.79 -15.97
N ASP A 210 -2.03 3.47 -15.34
CA ASP A 210 -1.99 2.53 -14.22
C ASP A 210 -2.47 3.25 -12.94
N GLU A 211 -3.78 3.31 -12.78
CA GLU A 211 -4.45 4.00 -11.67
C GLU A 211 -4.11 3.38 -10.31
N ASP A 212 -3.90 2.06 -10.26
CA ASP A 212 -3.53 1.33 -9.04
C ASP A 212 -2.15 1.78 -8.53
N CYS A 213 -1.17 1.94 -9.43
CA CYS A 213 0.16 2.46 -9.08
C CYS A 213 0.08 3.91 -8.56
N LEU A 214 -0.71 4.77 -9.22
CA LEU A 214 -0.93 6.15 -8.76
C LEU A 214 -1.53 6.19 -7.36
N ILE A 215 -2.56 5.38 -7.10
CA ILE A 215 -3.23 5.28 -5.79
C ILE A 215 -2.25 4.76 -4.75
N GLU A 216 -1.52 3.68 -5.04
CA GLU A 216 -0.58 3.07 -4.10
C GLU A 216 0.47 4.08 -3.63
N ILE A 217 1.11 4.79 -4.56
CA ILE A 217 2.18 5.72 -4.22
C ILE A 217 1.60 6.99 -3.59
N ILE A 218 0.67 7.68 -4.24
CA ILE A 218 0.22 9.01 -3.79
C ILE A 218 -0.54 8.93 -2.45
N CYS A 219 -1.31 7.86 -2.20
CA CYS A 219 -2.10 7.74 -0.98
C CYS A 219 -1.29 7.20 0.22
N THR A 220 -0.19 6.47 0.01
CA THR A 220 0.55 5.84 1.13
C THR A 220 1.77 6.63 1.58
N ARG A 221 2.27 7.57 0.78
CA ARG A 221 3.43 8.39 1.14
C ARG A 221 3.08 9.52 2.11
N THR A 222 4.05 9.89 2.93
CA THR A 222 3.96 11.05 3.83
C THR A 222 4.15 12.37 3.08
N ASN A 223 3.83 13.50 3.70
CA ASN A 223 4.01 14.81 3.06
C ASN A 223 5.47 15.02 2.64
N ALA A 224 6.41 14.72 3.55
CA ALA A 224 7.84 14.84 3.26
C ALA A 224 8.30 13.95 2.10
N GLN A 225 7.77 12.73 2.01
CA GLN A 225 8.08 11.82 0.89
C GLN A 225 7.51 12.34 -0.43
N LEU A 226 6.27 12.82 -0.46
CA LEU A 226 5.65 13.37 -1.67
C LEU A 226 6.41 14.57 -2.23
N LEU A 227 6.92 15.45 -1.35
CA LEU A 227 7.77 16.58 -1.77
C LEU A 227 9.08 16.12 -2.41
N LEU A 228 9.75 15.11 -1.82
CA LEU A 228 10.97 14.53 -2.40
C LEU A 228 10.71 13.86 -3.74
N ILE A 229 9.59 13.14 -3.87
CA ILE A 229 9.17 12.49 -5.12
C ILE A 229 8.89 13.55 -6.19
N ALA A 230 8.18 14.62 -5.86
CA ALA A 230 7.90 15.71 -6.80
C ALA A 230 9.19 16.39 -7.30
N GLU A 231 10.16 16.62 -6.40
CA GLU A 231 11.46 17.17 -6.76
C GLU A 231 12.26 16.21 -7.66
N ALA A 232 12.30 14.92 -7.31
CA ALA A 232 12.96 13.89 -8.11
C ALA A 232 12.32 13.79 -9.52
N TYR A 233 10.99 13.77 -9.58
CA TYR A 233 10.23 13.70 -10.82
C TYR A 233 10.55 14.89 -11.74
N GLN A 234 10.57 16.11 -11.20
CA GLN A 234 10.93 17.32 -11.95
C GLN A 234 12.38 17.25 -12.49
N LYS A 235 13.33 16.74 -11.70
CA LYS A 235 14.73 16.57 -12.13
C LYS A 235 14.89 15.52 -13.22
N LEU A 236 14.18 14.40 -13.12
CA LEU A 236 14.28 13.28 -14.06
C LEU A 236 13.60 13.58 -15.40
N TYR A 237 12.43 14.23 -15.37
CA TYR A 237 11.56 14.35 -16.54
C TYR A 237 11.37 15.79 -17.04
N ASN A 238 11.96 16.78 -16.37
CA ASN A 238 11.79 18.21 -16.68
C ASN A 238 10.32 18.63 -16.77
N ARG A 239 9.47 18.04 -15.93
CA ARG A 239 8.03 18.27 -15.89
C ARG A 239 7.53 18.10 -14.45
N SER A 240 6.55 18.91 -14.05
CA SER A 240 5.89 18.76 -12.74
C SER A 240 5.13 17.42 -12.67
N LEU A 241 5.25 16.73 -11.54
CA LEU A 241 4.47 15.53 -11.26
C LEU A 241 2.96 15.85 -11.24
N GLU A 242 2.58 16.97 -10.61
CA GLU A 242 1.19 17.42 -10.54
C GLU A 242 0.62 17.68 -11.93
N ASP A 243 1.36 18.39 -12.80
CA ASP A 243 0.94 18.64 -14.18
C ASP A 243 0.84 17.36 -15.01
N HIS A 244 1.60 16.31 -14.65
CA HIS A 244 1.46 15.02 -15.32
C HIS A 244 0.18 14.33 -14.90
N VAL A 245 -0.01 14.17 -13.59
CA VAL A 245 -1.23 13.56 -13.03
C VAL A 245 -2.47 14.31 -13.50
N ALA A 246 -2.44 15.64 -13.51
CA ALA A 246 -3.57 16.46 -13.91
C ALA A 246 -3.93 16.35 -15.41
N LYS A 247 -2.96 15.98 -16.25
CA LYS A 247 -3.18 15.76 -17.68
C LYS A 247 -3.67 14.34 -17.96
N ASP A 248 -3.19 13.37 -17.19
CA ASP A 248 -3.44 11.94 -17.44
C ASP A 248 -4.70 11.43 -16.75
N THR A 249 -5.18 12.13 -15.71
CA THR A 249 -6.39 11.77 -14.95
C THR A 249 -7.51 12.79 -15.15
N SER A 250 -8.74 12.43 -14.78
CA SER A 250 -9.92 13.31 -14.92
C SER A 250 -10.89 13.23 -13.75
N GLY A 251 -11.90 14.10 -13.75
CA GLY A 251 -12.99 14.09 -12.77
C GLY A 251 -12.53 14.26 -11.32
N HIS A 252 -13.19 13.56 -10.40
CA HIS A 252 -12.89 13.56 -8.97
C HIS A 252 -11.55 12.89 -8.65
N PHE A 253 -11.19 11.84 -9.41
CA PHE A 253 -9.93 11.14 -9.23
C PHE A 253 -8.74 12.07 -9.40
N LYS A 254 -8.75 12.90 -10.46
CA LYS A 254 -7.74 13.94 -10.67
C LYS A 254 -7.63 14.87 -9.48
N ARG A 255 -8.76 15.43 -9.04
CA ARG A 255 -8.76 16.46 -8.01
C ARG A 255 -8.20 15.92 -6.70
N LEU A 256 -8.59 14.69 -6.32
CA LEU A 256 -8.06 14.02 -5.13
C LEU A 256 -6.56 13.83 -5.21
N LEU A 257 -6.04 13.27 -6.31
CA LEU A 257 -4.60 13.04 -6.46
C LEU A 257 -3.80 14.35 -6.45
N VAL A 258 -4.28 15.39 -7.15
CA VAL A 258 -3.65 16.73 -7.15
C VAL A 258 -3.66 17.34 -5.76
N SER A 259 -4.75 17.19 -5.00
CA SER A 259 -4.85 17.67 -3.62
C SER A 259 -3.86 16.95 -2.71
N LEU A 260 -3.69 15.63 -2.85
CA LEU A 260 -2.72 14.87 -2.07
C LEU A 260 -1.28 15.27 -2.40
N LEU A 261 -0.99 15.54 -3.68
CA LEU A 261 0.34 16.01 -4.12
C LEU A 261 0.72 17.39 -3.59
N GLN A 262 -0.21 18.18 -3.04
CA GLN A 262 0.12 19.40 -2.31
C GLN A 262 0.87 19.13 -1.01
N ALA A 263 0.89 17.88 -0.52
CA ALA A 263 1.61 17.46 0.68
C ALA A 263 1.29 18.32 1.91
N ASN A 264 0.02 18.71 2.06
CA ASN A 264 -0.49 19.56 3.14
C ASN A 264 -1.44 18.80 4.09
N ARG A 265 -1.28 17.47 4.22
CA ARG A 265 -2.07 16.67 5.17
C ARG A 265 -1.71 17.07 6.61
N ASP A 266 -2.69 17.18 7.51
CA ASP A 266 -2.41 17.37 8.94
C ASP A 266 -1.65 16.15 9.50
N GLU A 267 -0.41 16.37 9.94
CA GLU A 267 0.45 15.37 10.59
C GLU A 267 0.50 15.56 12.13
N SER A 268 -0.43 16.35 12.69
CA SER A 268 -0.52 16.56 14.13
C SER A 268 -0.87 15.27 14.90
N LYS A 269 -0.36 15.17 16.13
CA LYS A 269 -0.63 14.02 17.02
C LYS A 269 -1.83 14.24 17.93
N THR A 270 -2.47 15.40 17.82
CA THR A 270 -3.63 15.78 18.61
C THR A 270 -4.87 15.74 17.74
N PHE A 271 -5.99 15.29 18.28
CA PHE A 271 -7.24 15.21 17.55
C PHE A 271 -8.33 15.99 18.28
N ASP A 272 -9.31 16.51 17.54
CA ASP A 272 -10.49 17.17 18.10
C ASP A 272 -11.69 16.28 17.92
N ARG A 273 -12.30 15.90 19.04
CA ARG A 273 -13.47 15.03 19.09
C ARG A 273 -14.69 15.65 18.41
N ASN A 274 -14.88 16.96 18.53
CA ASN A 274 -16.02 17.64 17.93
C ASN A 274 -15.88 17.69 16.41
N LEU A 275 -14.68 17.98 15.93
CA LEU A 275 -14.41 17.98 14.49
C LEU A 275 -14.52 16.56 13.92
N ALA A 276 -13.93 15.55 14.57
CA ALA A 276 -14.03 14.16 14.12
C ALA A 276 -15.51 13.68 14.04
N ARG A 277 -16.35 14.08 15.01
CA ARG A 277 -17.78 13.83 14.97
C ARG A 277 -18.44 14.51 13.77
N LYS A 278 -18.13 15.79 13.55
CA LYS A 278 -18.67 16.56 12.44
C LYS A 278 -18.26 15.96 11.09
N ASP A 279 -16.99 15.59 10.92
CA ASP A 279 -16.50 14.95 9.71
C ASP A 279 -17.23 13.62 9.47
N ALA A 280 -17.47 12.81 10.52
CA ALA A 280 -18.24 11.58 10.39
C ALA A 280 -19.70 11.82 9.97
N GLU A 281 -20.34 12.87 10.51
CA GLU A 281 -21.69 13.28 10.13
C GLU A 281 -21.76 13.77 8.67
N ASP A 282 -20.77 14.57 8.26
CA ASP A 282 -20.63 15.11 6.90
C ASP A 282 -20.38 13.98 5.88
N LEU A 283 -19.53 13.00 6.21
CA LEU A 283 -19.29 11.80 5.41
C LEU A 283 -20.57 10.95 5.26
N LEU A 284 -21.32 10.74 6.35
CA LEU A 284 -22.58 10.00 6.31
C LEU A 284 -23.63 10.71 5.45
N ALA A 285 -23.70 12.05 5.54
CA ALA A 285 -24.60 12.86 4.73
C ALA A 285 -24.20 12.88 3.24
N ALA A 286 -22.90 12.86 2.95
CA ALA A 286 -22.35 12.81 1.59
C ALA A 286 -22.56 11.46 0.90
N GLY A 287 -22.62 10.35 1.67
CA GLY A 287 -22.82 9.00 1.16
C GLY A 287 -24.27 8.50 1.24
N GLU A 288 -24.63 7.84 2.34
CA GLU A 288 -25.85 7.02 2.45
C GLU A 288 -27.17 7.82 2.39
N LYS A 289 -27.12 9.14 2.59
CA LYS A 289 -28.32 10.00 2.58
C LYS A 289 -28.65 10.60 1.20
N LYS A 290 -27.88 10.26 0.14
CA LYS A 290 -28.12 10.73 -1.25
C LYS A 290 -28.25 9.55 -2.23
N LEU A 291 -29.02 9.74 -3.30
CA LEU A 291 -29.00 8.88 -4.49
C LEU A 291 -27.80 9.31 -5.35
N GLY A 292 -26.64 8.69 -5.10
CA GLY A 292 -25.32 9.14 -5.57
C GLY A 292 -24.42 9.55 -4.39
N THR A 293 -23.16 9.84 -4.65
CA THR A 293 -22.18 10.26 -3.63
C THR A 293 -21.82 11.72 -3.86
N ASP A 294 -21.63 12.52 -2.82
CA ASP A 294 -21.05 13.87 -2.95
C ASP A 294 -19.53 13.77 -2.89
N GLU A 295 -18.91 13.42 -4.01
CA GLU A 295 -17.48 13.11 -4.04
C GLU A 295 -16.60 14.34 -3.76
N SER A 296 -17.13 15.57 -3.91
CA SER A 296 -16.39 16.79 -3.56
C SER A 296 -16.30 16.98 -2.05
N ASN A 297 -17.36 16.64 -1.30
CA ASN A 297 -17.32 16.67 0.16
C ASN A 297 -16.44 15.54 0.71
N LEU A 298 -16.51 14.34 0.12
CA LEU A 298 -15.60 13.24 0.44
C LEU A 298 -14.15 13.64 0.20
N GLU A 299 -13.84 14.17 -0.98
CA GLU A 299 -12.49 14.61 -1.35
C GLU A 299 -11.95 15.65 -0.37
N TYR A 300 -12.74 16.65 -0.02
CA TYR A 300 -12.38 17.65 0.98
C TYR A 300 -12.10 17.00 2.35
N THR A 301 -13.01 16.17 2.86
CA THR A 301 -12.81 15.51 4.16
C THR A 301 -11.61 14.57 4.15
N TYR A 302 -11.38 13.78 3.09
CA TYR A 302 -10.25 12.83 3.02
C TYR A 302 -8.89 13.51 2.81
N ALA A 303 -8.83 14.56 2.00
CA ALA A 303 -7.59 15.31 1.77
C ALA A 303 -7.30 16.33 2.88
N HIS A 304 -8.33 16.86 3.53
CA HIS A 304 -8.26 17.94 4.53
C HIS A 304 -8.97 17.57 5.83
N VAL A 305 -8.66 16.40 6.40
CA VAL A 305 -9.11 16.00 7.76
C VAL A 305 -8.84 17.07 8.84
N ARG A 306 -8.19 18.21 8.54
CA ARG A 306 -8.45 19.43 9.29
C ARG A 306 -8.04 20.75 8.61
N GLU A 307 -8.94 21.43 7.90
CA GLU A 307 -8.68 22.85 7.54
C GLU A 307 -9.88 23.80 7.74
N ARG A 308 -10.62 23.65 8.85
CA ARG A 308 -11.51 24.71 9.35
C ARG A 308 -11.37 24.88 10.86
N ASN A 309 -10.43 25.72 11.30
CA ASN A 309 -10.46 26.31 12.64
C ASN A 309 -10.00 27.78 12.70
N GLU A 310 -10.06 28.54 11.61
CA GLU A 310 -9.83 29.99 11.69
C GLU A 310 -10.85 30.75 10.83
N ALA A 311 -12.10 30.87 11.31
CA ALA A 311 -13.05 31.85 10.76
C ALA A 311 -14.19 32.30 11.68
N GLU A 312 -14.38 31.75 12.90
CA GLU A 312 -15.57 32.10 13.71
C GLU A 312 -15.31 32.88 15.01
N GLU A 313 -14.10 33.37 15.28
CA GLU A 313 -13.86 34.15 16.52
C GLU A 313 -13.79 35.68 16.39
N THR A 314 -14.04 36.27 15.22
CA THR A 314 -14.16 37.74 15.09
C THR A 314 -15.40 38.20 14.33
N GLY A 315 -16.51 37.45 14.48
CA GLY A 315 -17.78 37.72 13.82
C GLY A 315 -18.97 37.90 14.76
N SER A 316 -18.80 38.19 16.05
CA SER A 316 -19.94 38.57 16.90
C SER A 316 -19.52 39.36 18.14
N ARG A 317 -19.35 40.67 17.97
CA ARG A 317 -19.51 41.62 19.07
C ARG A 317 -19.99 42.97 18.55
N GLY A 318 -21.19 42.94 17.98
CA GLY A 318 -21.99 44.12 17.74
C GLY A 318 -23.24 44.11 18.64
N GLY A 319 -23.30 45.07 19.56
CA GLY A 319 -24.58 45.73 19.91
C GLY A 319 -25.23 45.40 21.26
N GLY A 320 -25.38 46.45 22.08
CA GLY A 320 -26.36 46.60 23.17
C GLY A 320 -25.82 46.18 24.54
N GLY A 321 -25.84 46.96 25.62
CA GLY A 321 -26.53 48.20 26.00
C GLY A 321 -26.66 48.10 27.53
N GLY A 322 -26.12 49.02 28.32
CA GLY A 322 -26.91 50.09 28.94
C GLY A 322 -26.73 50.13 30.48
N GLY A 323 -26.71 51.34 31.03
CA GLY A 323 -27.23 51.67 32.38
C GLY A 323 -26.29 51.51 33.58
N GLY A 324 -25.92 52.65 34.18
CA GLY A 324 -25.28 52.74 35.49
C GLY A 324 -24.49 54.04 35.65
#